data_AF-Q11DM5-F1
#
_entry.id   AF-Q11DM5-F1
#
_cell.length_a   1.000
_cell.length_b   1.000
_cell.length_c   1.000
_cell.angle_alpha   90.00
_cell.angle_beta   90.00
_cell.angle_gamma   90.00
#
_symmetry.space_group_name_H-M   'P 1'
#
loop_
_entity.id
_entity.type
_entity.pdbx_description
1 polymer ?
#
loop_
_entity_poly.entity_id
_entity_poly.type
_entity_poly.pdbx_seq_one_letter_code
_entity_poly.pdbx_strand_id
1 'polypeptide(L)'
;MNEEQSVQSCFETPVRVAARPGKVREIASPQQAFDFLRTCPVQEGPIYESALEACFTATYDDTAVEDAWRGLKAFAKAHGFLA
;
A
#
# COMPACT_ATOMS: atom_id res chain seq x y z
N MET A 1 -11.65 29.06 10.11
CA MET A 1 -11.69 27.61 10.33
C MET A 1 -10.49 27.08 9.60
N ASN A 2 -9.51 26.63 10.39
CA ASN A 2 -8.18 26.29 9.92
C ASN A 2 -8.28 25.16 8.90
N GLU A 3 -7.49 25.26 7.84
CA GLU A 3 -7.29 24.22 6.84
C GLU A 3 -7.25 22.86 7.55
N GLU A 4 -8.30 22.06 7.36
CA GLU A 4 -8.32 20.64 7.72
C GLU A 4 -7.21 20.01 6.89
N GLN A 5 -6.03 20.01 7.48
CA GLN A 5 -4.84 19.36 6.98
C GLN A 5 -5.27 17.93 6.68
N SER A 6 -5.48 17.64 5.41
CA SER A 6 -5.45 16.28 4.89
C SER A 6 -4.04 15.80 5.19
N VAL A 7 -3.85 15.23 6.37
CA VAL A 7 -2.63 14.51 6.72
C VAL A 7 -2.59 13.33 5.75
N GLN A 8 -1.89 13.52 4.63
CA GLN A 8 -1.57 12.41 3.76
C GLN A 8 -0.58 11.57 4.56
N SER A 9 -1.09 10.60 5.28
CA SER A 9 -0.28 9.75 6.14
C SER A 9 0.61 8.88 5.28
N CYS A 10 1.88 9.26 5.20
CA CYS A 10 2.89 8.52 4.48
C CYS A 10 3.40 7.36 5.35
N PHE A 11 3.84 6.30 4.70
CA PHE A 11 4.59 5.24 5.36
C PHE A 11 5.94 5.79 5.85
N GLU A 12 6.36 5.37 7.04
CA GLU A 12 7.68 5.72 7.59
C GLU A 12 8.81 5.29 6.64
N THR A 13 8.64 4.15 5.97
CA THR A 13 9.56 3.68 4.93
C THR A 13 8.78 3.30 3.67
N PRO A 14 9.15 3.81 2.48
CA PRO A 14 8.48 3.43 1.25
C PRO A 14 8.70 1.94 0.92
N VAL A 15 7.66 1.28 0.41
CA VAL A 15 7.74 -0.09 -0.08
C VAL A 15 8.13 -0.06 -1.56
N ARG A 16 9.23 -0.73 -1.91
CA ARG A 16 9.68 -0.89 -3.29
C ARG A 16 9.03 -2.11 -3.91
N VAL A 17 8.29 -1.89 -5.00
CA VAL A 17 7.62 -2.95 -5.75
C VAL A 17 8.07 -2.95 -7.22
N ALA A 18 8.49 -4.10 -7.73
CA ALA A 18 8.80 -4.37 -9.12
C ALA A 18 7.63 -5.10 -9.78
N ALA A 19 6.64 -4.36 -10.27
CA ALA A 19 5.53 -4.93 -11.04
C ALA A 19 5.96 -5.49 -12.41
N ARG A 20 7.10 -5.02 -12.93
CA ARG A 20 7.70 -5.49 -14.19
C ARG A 20 9.22 -5.60 -14.05
N PRO A 21 9.87 -6.55 -14.75
CA PRO A 21 11.32 -6.63 -14.78
C PRO A 21 11.94 -5.29 -15.18
N GLY A 22 12.80 -4.73 -14.32
CA GLY A 22 13.49 -3.46 -14.56
C GLY A 22 12.68 -2.19 -14.23
N LYS A 23 11.44 -2.28 -13.72
CA LYS A 23 10.66 -1.12 -13.28
C LYS A 23 10.26 -1.24 -11.82
N VAL A 24 11.05 -0.62 -10.95
CA VAL A 24 10.76 -0.47 -9.52
C VAL A 24 9.90 0.77 -9.31
N ARG A 25 8.83 0.63 -8.53
CA ARG A 25 7.96 1.71 -8.06
C ARG A 25 8.09 1.80 -6.56
N GLU A 26 8.33 3.00 -6.04
CA GLU A 26 8.27 3.28 -4.61
C GLU A 26 6.86 3.70 -4.24
N ILE A 27 6.31 3.02 -3.24
CA ILE A 27 5.00 3.30 -2.68
C ILE A 27 5.23 3.89 -1.29
N ALA A 28 4.94 5.17 -1.14
CA ALA A 28 5.20 5.93 0.09
C ALA A 28 3.93 6.25 0.88
N SER A 29 2.74 5.91 0.39
CA SER A 29 1.48 6.19 1.10
C SER A 29 0.43 5.09 0.90
N PRO A 30 -0.55 4.97 1.83
CA PRO A 30 -1.69 4.06 1.72
C PRO A 30 -2.48 4.25 0.44
N GLN A 31 -2.66 5.50 0.00
CA GLN A 31 -3.36 5.79 -1.25
C GLN A 31 -2.61 5.23 -2.47
N GLN A 32 -1.28 5.44 -2.53
CA GLN A 32 -0.46 4.85 -3.58
C GLN A 32 -0.45 3.31 -3.53
N ALA A 33 -0.51 2.73 -2.33
CA ALA A 33 -0.58 1.29 -2.11
C ALA A 33 -1.91 0.72 -2.60
N PHE A 34 -3.02 1.38 -2.28
CA PHE A 34 -4.36 1.03 -2.72
C PHE A 34 -4.48 1.09 -4.25
N ASP A 35 -3.99 2.16 -4.88
CA ASP A 35 -3.92 2.26 -6.33
C ASP A 35 -3.05 1.15 -6.94
N PHE A 36 -1.91 0.84 -6.32
CA PHE A 36 -1.06 -0.26 -6.77
C PHE A 36 -1.79 -1.61 -6.73
N LEU A 37 -2.42 -1.96 -5.61
CA LEU A 37 -3.16 -3.21 -5.44
C LEU A 37 -4.27 -3.34 -6.49
N ARG A 38 -5.01 -2.28 -6.78
CA ARG A 38 -6.05 -2.27 -7.84
C ARG A 38 -5.51 -2.40 -9.26
N THR A 39 -4.23 -2.09 -9.47
CA THR A 39 -3.56 -2.25 -10.77
C THR A 39 -2.85 -3.60 -10.91
N CYS A 40 -2.72 -4.36 -9.82
CA CYS A 40 -2.12 -5.69 -9.87
C CYS A 40 -3.03 -6.66 -10.61
N PRO A 41 -2.47 -7.61 -11.36
CA PRO A 41 -3.25 -8.67 -11.99
C PRO A 41 -3.79 -9.68 -10.98
N VAL A 42 -3.15 -9.79 -9.81
CA VAL A 42 -3.57 -10.68 -8.73
C VAL A 42 -4.39 -9.87 -7.74
N GLN A 43 -5.71 -10.04 -7.81
CA GLN A 43 -6.71 -9.33 -6.99
C GLN A 43 -7.57 -10.29 -6.17
N GLU A 44 -7.00 -11.44 -5.83
CA GLU A 44 -7.72 -12.54 -5.21
C GLU A 44 -6.92 -13.13 -4.04
N GLY A 45 -7.68 -13.62 -3.06
CA GLY A 45 -7.16 -14.31 -1.89
C GLY A 45 -7.02 -13.43 -0.64
N PRO A 46 -6.83 -14.07 0.52
CA PRO A 46 -6.90 -13.41 1.82
C PRO A 46 -5.79 -12.37 2.03
N ILE A 47 -4.63 -12.54 1.37
CA ILE A 47 -3.52 -11.58 1.45
C ILE A 47 -3.86 -10.30 0.70
N TYR A 48 -4.47 -10.41 -0.49
CA TYR A 48 -4.89 -9.26 -1.28
C TYR A 48 -6.00 -8.49 -0.56
N GLU A 49 -7.06 -9.18 -0.13
CA GLU A 49 -8.21 -8.57 0.55
C GLU A 49 -7.78 -7.84 1.82
N SER A 50 -6.97 -8.49 2.66
CA SER A 50 -6.44 -7.89 3.89
C SER A 50 -5.54 -6.69 3.61
N ALA A 51 -4.64 -6.76 2.62
CA ALA A 51 -3.80 -5.63 2.25
C ALA A 51 -4.62 -4.45 1.70
N LEU A 52 -5.65 -4.74 0.90
CA LEU A 52 -6.53 -3.74 0.30
C LEU A 52 -7.38 -3.03 1.36
N GLU A 53 -7.98 -3.78 2.28
CA GLU A 53 -8.76 -3.25 3.40
C GLU A 53 -7.90 -2.39 4.32
N ALA A 54 -6.70 -2.86 4.68
CA ALA A 54 -5.76 -2.10 5.49
C ALA A 54 -5.34 -0.80 4.79
N CYS A 55 -4.99 -0.85 3.50
CA CYS A 55 -4.63 0.34 2.72
C CYS A 55 -5.81 1.32 2.58
N PHE A 56 -7.03 0.82 2.40
CA PHE A 56 -8.22 1.66 2.36
C PHE A 56 -8.47 2.33 3.72
N THR A 57 -8.40 1.56 4.80
CA THR A 57 -8.59 2.09 6.16
C THR A 57 -7.57 3.18 6.49
N ALA A 58 -6.32 2.94 6.15
CA ALA A 58 -5.23 3.89 6.33
C ALA A 58 -5.35 5.17 5.47
N THR A 59 -6.32 5.27 4.54
CA THR A 59 -6.58 6.53 3.82
C THR A 59 -7.36 7.55 4.65
N TYR A 60 -8.02 7.11 5.74
CA TYR A 60 -8.79 7.96 6.64
C TYR A 60 -8.48 7.74 8.12
N ASP A 61 -7.67 6.71 8.46
CA ASP A 61 -7.25 6.40 9.83
C ASP A 61 -5.73 6.18 9.90
N ASP A 62 -5.03 7.14 10.50
CA ASP A 62 -3.57 7.13 10.64
C ASP A 62 -3.06 5.94 11.46
N THR A 63 -3.89 5.40 12.37
CA THR A 63 -3.50 4.24 13.18
C THR A 63 -3.34 2.96 12.37
N ALA A 64 -3.98 2.90 11.19
CA ALA A 64 -3.91 1.77 10.26
C ALA A 64 -2.73 1.86 9.28
N VAL A 65 -1.96 2.96 9.27
CA VAL A 65 -0.86 3.19 8.29
C VAL A 65 0.23 2.14 8.40
N GLU A 66 0.59 1.73 9.61
CA GLU A 66 1.57 0.65 9.83
C GLU A 66 1.05 -0.69 9.33
N ASP A 67 -0.24 -1.00 9.58
CA ASP A 67 -0.87 -2.23 9.12
C ASP A 67 -1.01 -2.27 7.59
N ALA A 68 -1.34 -1.13 6.96
CA ALA A 68 -1.33 -0.99 5.50
C ALA A 68 0.07 -1.23 4.91
N TRP A 69 1.10 -0.67 5.53
CA TRP A 69 2.49 -0.90 5.11
C TRP A 69 2.87 -2.38 5.21
N ARG A 70 2.56 -3.01 6.35
CA ARG A 70 2.82 -4.44 6.59
C ARG A 70 2.07 -5.31 5.59
N GLY A 71 0.79 -5.01 5.33
CA GLY A 71 -0.06 -5.71 4.38
C GLY A 71 0.48 -5.62 2.95
N LEU A 72 0.80 -4.41 2.49
CA LEU A 72 1.41 -4.19 1.17
C LEU A 72 2.73 -4.96 1.03
N LYS A 73 3.61 -4.88 2.04
CA LYS A 73 4.90 -5.57 2.02
C LYS A 73 4.74 -7.10 1.99
N ALA A 74 3.78 -7.63 2.74
CA ALA A 74 3.45 -9.06 2.73
C ALA A 74 2.91 -9.50 1.36
N PHE A 75 1.99 -8.74 0.76
CA PHE A 75 1.48 -8.98 -0.59
C PHE A 75 2.60 -8.94 -1.63
N ALA A 76 3.42 -7.88 -1.63
CA ALA A 76 4.54 -7.74 -2.56
C ALA A 76 5.53 -8.91 -2.43
N LYS A 77 5.81 -9.36 -1.19
CA LYS A 77 6.67 -10.52 -0.93
C LYS A 77 6.04 -11.82 -1.42
N ALA A 78 4.76 -12.06 -1.14
CA ALA A 78 4.05 -13.29 -1.48
C ALA A 78 3.96 -13.51 -3.00
N HIS A 79 3.79 -12.43 -3.76
CA HIS A 79 3.65 -12.47 -5.22
C HIS A 79 4.95 -12.17 -5.98
N GLY A 80 6.09 -12.00 -5.29
CA GLY A 80 7.39 -11.75 -5.91
C GLY A 80 7.52 -10.35 -6.53
N PHE A 81 6.69 -9.39 -6.13
CA PHE A 81 6.81 -7.99 -6.51
C PHE A 81 7.79 -7.23 -5.62
N LEU A 82 8.25 -7.76 -4.49
CA LEU A 82 9.20 -7.05 -3.63
C LEU A 82 10.56 -6.88 -4.34
N ALA A 83 11.07 -5.65 -4.40
CA ALA A 83 12.33 -5.29 -5.06
C ALA A 83 13.42 -4.88 -4.06
#